data_AF-A0A1Y0VQC2-F1
#
_entry.id   AF-A0A1Y0VQC2-F1
#
_cell.length_a   1.000
_cell.length_b   1.000
_cell.length_c   1.000
_cell.angle_alpha   90.00
_cell.angle_beta   90.00
_cell.angle_gamma   90.00
#
_symmetry.space_group_name_H-M   'P 1'
#
loop_
_entity.id
_entity.type
_entity.pdbx_description
1 polymer ?
#
loop_
_entity_poly.entity_id
_entity_poly.type
_entity_poly.pdbx_seq_one_letter_code
_entity_poly.pdbx_strand_id
1 'polypeptide(L)'
;MVSDDYPQNGVFYDQDKLIKMYEVHLKHGEKMDFEQRAVKEVIYYQYDNGQLAKPTYKNKLSFRRIVKIDQVTGQNIMEYGKRLTVLILGVWFHQS
;
A
#
# COMPACT_ATOMS: atom_id res chain seq x y z
N MET A 1 -15.83 13.68 8.01
CA MET A 1 -16.36 14.80 8.83
C MET A 1 -15.85 14.64 10.25
N VAL A 2 -15.51 15.74 10.93
CA VAL A 2 -15.02 15.77 12.32
C VAL A 2 -15.99 16.54 13.19
N SER A 3 -16.33 17.77 12.81
CA SER A 3 -17.38 18.58 13.42
C SER A 3 -17.97 19.56 12.41
N ASP A 4 -19.16 20.05 12.72
CA ASP A 4 -19.88 21.04 11.94
C ASP A 4 -20.76 21.83 12.91
N ASP A 5 -20.39 23.08 13.11
CA ASP A 5 -21.11 23.99 14.01
C ASP A 5 -22.16 24.82 13.26
N TYR A 6 -22.43 24.49 11.99
CA TYR A 6 -23.43 25.19 11.19
C TYR A 6 -24.86 24.84 11.65
N PRO A 7 -25.77 25.83 11.79
CA PRO A 7 -27.13 25.57 12.24
C PRO A 7 -27.92 24.73 11.23
N GLN A 8 -28.46 23.60 11.68
CA GLN A 8 -29.27 22.68 10.85
C GLN A 8 -30.51 23.35 10.24
N ASN A 9 -31.07 24.34 10.94
CA ASN A 9 -32.25 25.08 10.52
C ASN A 9 -31.90 26.35 9.71
N GLY A 10 -30.62 26.52 9.33
CA GLY A 10 -30.13 27.71 8.66
C GLY A 10 -29.90 28.90 9.60
N VAL A 11 -29.34 29.98 9.03
CA VAL A 11 -28.96 31.18 9.79
C VAL A 11 -30.06 32.24 9.67
N PHE A 12 -30.57 32.70 10.81
CA PHE A 12 -31.42 33.89 10.88
C PHE A 12 -30.56 35.13 11.09
N TYR A 13 -30.80 36.19 10.31
CA TYR A 13 -30.13 37.48 10.48
C TYR A 13 -31.15 38.50 10.97
N ASP A 14 -31.26 38.62 12.28
CA ASP A 14 -32.26 39.40 13.02
C ASP A 14 -31.65 40.59 13.77
N GLN A 15 -30.33 40.75 13.70
CA GLN A 15 -29.58 41.77 14.42
C GLN A 15 -28.65 42.54 13.48
N ASP A 16 -28.86 43.86 13.36
CA ASP A 16 -28.01 44.74 12.58
C ASP A 16 -26.57 44.75 13.13
N LYS A 17 -25.60 44.58 12.23
CA LYS A 17 -24.14 44.60 12.49
C LYS A 17 -23.58 43.45 13.34
N LEU A 18 -24.36 42.41 13.64
CA LEU A 18 -23.84 41.18 14.27
C LEU A 18 -23.31 40.22 13.19
N ILE A 19 -22.03 39.85 13.27
CA ILE A 19 -21.42 38.83 12.40
C ILE A 19 -21.52 37.47 13.09
N LYS A 20 -22.11 36.48 12.39
CA LYS A 20 -22.16 35.08 12.84
C LYS A 20 -21.05 34.28 12.15
N MET A 21 -20.25 33.54 12.92
CA MET A 21 -19.17 32.68 12.42
C MET A 21 -19.47 31.22 12.75
N TYR A 22 -19.22 30.32 11.81
CA TYR A 22 -19.42 28.88 11.94
C TYR A 22 -18.21 28.16 11.38
N GLU A 23 -17.78 27.11 12.07
CA GLU A 23 -16.62 26.31 11.67
C GLU A 23 -17.06 24.90 11.31
N VAL A 24 -16.43 24.36 10.26
CA VAL A 24 -16.62 22.98 9.83
C VAL A 24 -15.24 22.33 9.76
N HIS A 25 -15.07 21.25 10.53
CA HIS A 25 -13.84 20.49 10.55
C HIS A 25 -14.01 19.18 9.77
N LEU A 26 -13.11 18.97 8.82
CA LEU A 26 -13.01 17.74 8.05
C LEU A 26 -11.68 17.06 8.35
N LYS A 27 -11.66 15.74 8.17
CA LYS A 27 -10.44 14.93 8.18
C LYS A 27 -10.35 14.21 6.85
N HIS A 28 -9.13 13.88 6.46
CA HIS A 28 -8.89 13.10 5.26
C HIS A 28 -9.54 11.73 5.38
N GLY A 29 -10.16 11.30 4.27
CA GLY A 29 -10.59 9.92 4.09
C GLY A 29 -9.40 9.02 3.77
N GLU A 30 -9.52 7.74 4.12
CA GLU A 30 -8.46 6.76 3.90
C GLU A 30 -9.04 5.59 3.10
N LYS A 31 -8.30 5.13 2.10
CA LYS A 31 -8.63 3.95 1.31
C LYS A 31 -7.55 2.89 1.47
N MET A 32 -7.96 1.62 1.60
CA MET A 32 -7.04 0.49 1.51
C MET A 32 -7.00 -0.06 0.09
N ASP A 33 -5.82 -0.42 -0.36
CA ASP A 33 -5.58 -1.14 -1.61
C ASP A 33 -4.46 -2.16 -1.39
N PHE A 34 -4.05 -2.88 -2.44
CA PHE A 34 -2.94 -3.81 -2.37
C PHE A 34 -2.05 -3.74 -3.60
N GLU A 35 -0.75 -3.93 -3.35
CA GLU A 35 0.23 -4.11 -4.40
C GLU A 35 0.77 -5.54 -4.36
N GLN A 36 0.94 -6.14 -5.54
CA GLN A 36 1.54 -7.46 -5.69
C GLN A 36 2.79 -7.37 -6.55
N ARG A 37 3.86 -8.05 -6.13
CA ARG A 37 5.08 -8.25 -6.92
C ARG A 37 5.51 -9.70 -6.85
N ALA A 38 6.13 -10.20 -7.92
CA ALA A 38 6.62 -11.57 -7.96
C ALA A 38 8.13 -11.60 -8.24
N VAL A 39 8.83 -12.47 -7.52
CA VAL A 39 10.21 -12.85 -7.74
C VAL A 39 10.23 -14.18 -8.48
N LYS A 40 11.02 -14.26 -9.54
CA LYS A 40 11.21 -15.47 -10.33
C LYS A 40 12.56 -16.09 -9.99
N GLU A 41 12.57 -17.38 -9.72
CA GLU A 41 13.78 -18.17 -9.57
C GLU A 41 13.94 -19.06 -10.81
N VAL A 42 15.14 -19.06 -11.38
CA VAL A 42 15.47 -19.84 -12.57
C VAL A 42 16.82 -20.50 -12.33
N ILE A 43 16.87 -21.83 -12.38
CA ILE A 43 18.10 -22.60 -12.21
C ILE A 43 18.40 -23.33 -13.51
N TYR A 44 19.57 -23.03 -14.06
CA TYR A 44 20.10 -23.69 -15.25
C TYR A 44 21.08 -24.78 -14.82
N TYR A 45 20.84 -26.01 -15.27
CA TYR A 45 21.78 -27.11 -15.14
C TYR A 45 22.53 -27.21 -16.45
N GLN A 46 23.82 -26.85 -16.47
CA GLN A 46 24.64 -26.83 -17.68
C GLN A 46 25.91 -27.65 -17.49
N TYR A 47 26.35 -28.31 -18.56
CA TYR A 47 27.72 -28.84 -18.67
C TYR A 47 28.69 -27.69 -18.99
N ASP A 48 30.00 -27.93 -18.92
CA ASP A 48 31.05 -26.92 -19.19
C ASP A 48 30.95 -26.28 -20.59
N ASN A 49 30.36 -27.00 -21.55
CA ASN A 49 30.12 -26.50 -22.91
C ASN A 49 28.84 -25.64 -23.03
N GLY A 50 28.14 -25.36 -21.94
CA GLY A 50 26.91 -24.55 -21.89
C GLY A 50 25.63 -25.30 -22.29
N GLN A 51 25.71 -26.57 -22.69
CA GLN A 51 24.51 -27.37 -23.00
C GLN A 51 23.75 -27.72 -21.72
N LEU A 52 22.42 -27.72 -21.82
CA LEU A 52 21.57 -28.08 -20.69
C LEU A 52 21.73 -29.56 -20.34
N ALA A 53 22.17 -29.82 -19.11
CA ALA A 53 22.25 -31.16 -18.55
C ALA A 53 20.87 -31.68 -18.10
N LYS A 54 19.99 -30.76 -17.68
CA LYS A 54 18.61 -31.03 -17.29
C LYS A 54 17.71 -29.87 -17.73
N PRO A 55 16.38 -30.08 -17.82
CA PRO A 55 15.45 -28.98 -18.02
C PRO A 55 15.64 -27.89 -16.97
N THR A 56 15.55 -26.62 -17.39
CA THR A 56 15.63 -25.47 -16.49
C THR A 56 14.53 -25.53 -15.42
N TYR A 57 14.92 -25.43 -14.15
CA TYR A 57 13.96 -25.29 -13.07
C TYR A 57 13.48 -23.85 -12.99
N LYS A 58 12.18 -23.65 -12.80
CA LYS A 58 11.55 -22.33 -12.69
C LYS A 58 10.60 -22.32 -11.51
N ASN A 59 10.71 -21.32 -10.67
CA ASN A 59 9.80 -21.08 -9.56
C ASN A 59 9.39 -19.61 -9.51
N LYS A 60 8.26 -19.31 -8.85
CA LYS A 60 7.72 -17.96 -8.72
C LYS A 60 7.19 -17.77 -7.31
N LEU A 61 7.81 -16.85 -6.57
CA LEU A 61 7.33 -16.42 -5.27
C LEU A 61 6.65 -15.06 -5.39
N SER A 62 5.42 -14.93 -4.91
CA SER A 62 4.64 -13.69 -5.01
C SER A 62 4.43 -13.05 -3.63
N PHE A 63 4.67 -11.75 -3.55
CA PHE A 63 4.53 -10.93 -2.37
C PHE A 63 3.35 -9.98 -2.55
N ARG A 64 2.55 -9.81 -1.52
CA ARG A 64 1.45 -8.83 -1.47
C ARG A 64 1.66 -7.92 -0.27
N ARG A 65 1.48 -6.61 -0.47
CA ARG A 65 1.40 -5.64 0.63
C ARG A 65 0.10 -4.86 0.53
N ILE A 66 -0.47 -4.54 1.69
CA ILE A 66 -1.56 -3.57 1.78
C ILE A 66 -0.95 -2.17 1.64
N VAL A 67 -1.63 -1.30 0.91
CA VAL A 67 -1.32 0.13 0.84
C VAL A 67 -2.49 0.94 1.39
N LYS A 68 -2.18 2.07 2.02
CA LYS A 68 -3.14 3.01 2.56
C LYS A 68 -2.97 4.32 1.82
N ILE A 69 -4.04 4.78 1.20
CA ILE A 69 -4.05 5.95 0.33
C ILE A 69 -4.91 7.02 1.00
N ASP A 70 -4.33 8.21 1.14
CA ASP A 70 -5.05 9.40 1.53
C ASP A 70 -5.95 9.88 0.38
N GLN A 71 -7.26 9.97 0.62
CA GLN A 71 -8.22 10.25 -0.45
C GLN A 71 -8.26 11.72 -0.89
N VAL A 72 -7.63 12.63 -0.14
CA VAL A 72 -7.55 14.05 -0.50
C VAL A 72 -6.32 14.31 -1.35
N THR A 73 -5.18 13.77 -0.94
CA THR A 73 -3.87 14.00 -1.58
C THR A 73 -3.49 12.94 -2.61
N GLY A 74 -4.10 11.76 -2.55
CA GLY A 74 -3.74 10.60 -3.37
C GLY A 74 -2.42 9.94 -2.96
N GLN A 75 -1.80 10.36 -1.85
CA GLN A 75 -0.50 9.86 -1.43
C GLN A 75 -0.60 8.56 -0.62
N ASN A 76 0.44 7.73 -0.71
CA ASN A 76 0.59 6.56 0.14
C ASN A 76 1.03 7.00 1.54
N ILE A 77 0.20 6.73 2.54
CA ILE A 77 0.41 7.10 3.95
C ILE A 77 0.79 5.89 4.83
N MET A 78 1.21 4.78 4.23
CA MET A 78 1.75 3.65 4.98
C MET A 78 3.09 4.02 5.61
N GLU A 79 3.19 3.83 6.92
CA GLU A 79 4.44 4.02 7.65
C GLU A 79 5.46 2.95 7.25
N TYR A 80 6.68 3.39 6.90
CA TYR A 80 7.77 2.54 6.40
C TYR A 80 8.17 1.39 7.35
N GLY A 81 7.73 1.40 8.61
CA GLY A 81 7.98 0.37 9.63
C GLY A 81 7.05 -0.85 9.61
N LYS A 82 5.92 -0.82 8.89
CA LYS A 82 5.00 -1.98 8.74
C LYS A 82 5.30 -2.84 7.51
N ARG A 83 6.57 -2.93 7.11
CA ARG A 83 6.98 -3.83 6.03
C ARG A 83 6.91 -5.26 6.54
N LEU A 84 6.10 -6.10 5.87
CA LEU A 84 6.21 -7.55 6.01
C LEU A 84 7.59 -7.96 5.49
N THR A 85 8.54 -8.15 6.40
CA THR A 85 9.84 -8.75 6.08
C THR A 85 9.61 -10.24 5.87
N VAL A 86 9.55 -10.66 4.61
CA VAL A 86 9.54 -12.09 4.28
C VAL A 86 10.99 -12.52 4.06
N LEU A 87 11.54 -13.26 5.03
CA LEU A 87 12.86 -13.86 4.91
C LEU A 87 12.77 -15.07 3.97
N ILE A 88 13.43 -15.01 2.83
CA ILE A 88 13.63 -16.18 1.97
C ILE A 88 14.87 -16.90 2.50
N LEU A 89 14.69 -18.02 3.20
CA LEU A 89 15.80 -18.91 3.58
C LEU A 89 16.15 -19.78 2.36
N GLY A 90 17.39 -19.65 1.88
CA GLY A 90 17.91 -20.37 0.71
C GLY A 90 18.00 -21.88 0.94
N VAL A 91 17.71 -22.64 -0.13
CA VAL A 91 17.79 -24.11 -0.18
C VAL A 91 19.23 -24.54 -0.43
N TRP A 92 19.72 -25.49 0.36
CA TRP A 92 21.05 -26.08 0.23
C TRP A 92 21.09 -27.08 -0.95
N PHE A 93 22.02 -26.90 -1.89
CA PHE A 93 22.32 -27.90 -2.92
C PHE A 93 23.49 -28.78 -2.45
N HIS A 94 23.29 -30.10 -2.40
CA HIS A 94 24.38 -31.08 -2.44
C HIS A 94 24.45 -31.63 -3.87
N GLN A 95 25.58 -31.46 -4.55
CA GLN A 95 25.93 -32.23 -5.74
C GLN A 95 26.62 -33.52 -5.27
N SER A 96 26.21 -34.66 -5.82
CA SER A 96 27.03 -35.87 -5.95
C SER A 96 27.23 -36.17 -7.42
#